data_AF-A0A7C4PP02-F1
#
_entry.id   AF-A0A7C4PP02-F1
#
_cell.length_a   1.000
_cell.length_b   1.000
_cell.length_c   1.000
_cell.angle_alpha   90.00
_cell.angle_beta   90.00
_cell.angle_gamma   90.00
#
_symmetry.space_group_name_H-M   'P 1'
#
loop_
_entity.id
_entity.type
_entity.pdbx_description
1 polymer ?
#
loop_
_entity_poly.entity_id
_entity_poly.type
_entity_poly.pdbx_seq_one_letter_code
_entity_poly.pdbx_strand_id
1 'polypeptide(L)'
;MEAYIFAIAEAAEPAAAVRAVLQAGGARPEWLSEIHWLGGAAERLPVPCPVFEWPASPLGGLFQLQALARALQAGASTLAILGQSGSGGALAVLLGAPTAVGRWNLPPLGRVTPLPAGGPSQDSFLAALSRQVGQTLPEETRLAFLGAQGLDEEQVREGFAEAALFAGEADLRLAARLMRALEESRAAAALLAGFTGRGGLAALIERI
;
A
#
# COMPACT_ATOMS: atom_id res chain seq x y z
N MET A 1 9.26 3.22 13.00
CA MET A 1 7.99 2.52 13.27
C MET A 1 7.40 2.14 11.93
N GLU A 2 6.76 0.97 11.83
CA GLU A 2 6.18 0.43 10.59
C GLU A 2 4.64 0.53 10.62
N ALA A 3 3.98 0.47 9.48
CA ALA A 3 2.55 0.16 9.40
C ALA A 3 2.38 -1.25 8.82
N TYR A 4 1.20 -1.85 8.93
CA TYR A 4 0.95 -3.21 8.46
C TYR A 4 -0.28 -3.26 7.57
N ILE A 5 -0.25 -4.12 6.55
CA ILE A 5 -1.42 -4.58 5.82
C ILE A 5 -1.90 -5.87 6.48
N PHE A 6 -3.20 -5.97 6.76
CA PHE A 6 -3.82 -7.13 7.39
C PHE A 6 -4.76 -7.89 6.46
N ALA A 7 -5.32 -7.21 5.45
CA ALA A 7 -6.21 -7.82 4.48
C ALA A 7 -6.35 -6.97 3.22
N ILE A 8 -6.67 -7.62 2.11
CA ILE A 8 -6.99 -7.01 0.83
C ILE A 8 -8.22 -7.72 0.27
N ALA A 9 -9.25 -6.96 -0.10
CA ALA A 9 -10.45 -7.53 -0.70
C ALA A 9 -10.97 -6.70 -1.87
N GLU A 10 -11.52 -7.39 -2.87
CA GLU A 10 -12.20 -6.78 -4.01
C GLU A 10 -13.67 -7.18 -4.00
N ALA A 11 -14.52 -6.27 -4.46
CA ALA A 11 -15.94 -6.53 -4.67
C ALA A 11 -16.50 -5.63 -5.77
N ALA A 12 -17.72 -5.90 -6.22
CA ALA A 12 -18.42 -5.01 -7.15
C ALA A 12 -18.65 -3.61 -6.55
N GLU A 13 -18.99 -3.55 -5.26
CA GLU A 13 -19.43 -2.32 -4.58
C GLU A 13 -18.56 -1.99 -3.35
N PRO A 14 -18.35 -0.69 -3.02
CA PRO A 14 -17.56 -0.25 -1.86
C PRO A 14 -17.94 -0.92 -0.54
N ALA A 15 -19.24 -0.95 -0.21
CA ALA A 15 -19.72 -1.56 1.03
C ALA A 15 -19.45 -3.06 1.10
N ALA A 16 -19.45 -3.76 -0.04
CA ALA A 16 -19.11 -5.17 -0.10
C ALA A 16 -17.61 -5.40 0.08
N ALA A 17 -16.76 -4.55 -0.52
CA ALA A 17 -15.31 -4.59 -0.35
C ALA A 17 -14.91 -4.33 1.12
N VAL A 18 -15.55 -3.37 1.80
CA VAL A 18 -15.33 -3.10 3.23
C VAL A 18 -15.69 -4.31 4.10
N ARG A 19 -16.86 -4.93 3.88
CA ARG A 19 -17.23 -6.15 4.63
C ARG A 19 -16.25 -7.29 4.39
N ALA A 20 -15.86 -7.50 3.13
CA ALA A 20 -14.95 -8.55 2.74
C ALA A 20 -13.54 -8.35 3.36
N VAL A 21 -13.01 -7.13 3.37
CA VAL A 21 -11.68 -6.86 3.93
C VAL A 21 -11.66 -7.01 5.45
N LEU A 22 -12.73 -6.60 6.14
CA LEU A 22 -12.87 -6.82 7.58
C LEU A 22 -12.97 -8.31 7.92
N GLN A 23 -13.76 -9.06 7.16
CA GLN A 23 -13.89 -10.51 7.33
C GLN A 23 -12.55 -11.23 7.08
N ALA A 24 -11.86 -10.89 5.98
CA ALA A 24 -10.57 -11.48 5.64
C ALA A 24 -9.50 -11.18 6.69
N GLY A 25 -9.50 -9.96 7.24
CA GLY A 25 -8.57 -9.55 8.29
C GLY A 25 -8.95 -10.03 9.70
N GLY A 26 -10.12 -10.64 9.89
CA GLY A 26 -10.63 -10.96 11.24
C GLY A 26 -10.91 -9.72 12.10
N ALA A 27 -11.11 -8.55 11.47
CA ALA A 27 -11.32 -7.28 12.13
C ALA A 27 -12.81 -6.97 12.32
N ARG A 28 -13.14 -6.29 13.41
CA ARG A 28 -14.50 -5.80 13.67
C ARG A 28 -14.65 -4.34 13.26
N PRO A 29 -15.83 -3.90 12.76
CA PRO A 29 -16.06 -2.52 12.37
C PRO A 29 -15.74 -1.50 13.48
N GLU A 30 -15.97 -1.87 14.75
CA GLU A 30 -15.77 -0.98 15.90
C GLU A 30 -14.28 -0.76 16.24
N TRP A 31 -13.37 -1.51 15.61
CA TRP A 31 -11.92 -1.32 15.77
C TRP A 31 -11.36 -0.27 14.80
N LEU A 32 -12.12 0.07 13.76
CA LEU A 32 -11.69 1.06 12.76
C LEU A 32 -11.65 2.46 13.38
N SER A 33 -10.52 3.13 13.16
CA SER A 33 -10.33 4.55 13.45
C SER A 33 -10.93 5.42 12.35
N GLU A 34 -10.76 5.02 11.09
CA GLU A 34 -11.19 5.78 9.91
C GLU A 34 -11.21 4.94 8.62
N ILE A 35 -11.88 5.46 7.59
CA ILE A 35 -11.80 4.96 6.21
C ILE A 35 -11.41 6.10 5.27
N HIS A 36 -10.47 5.84 4.36
CA HIS A 36 -10.12 6.72 3.25
C HIS A 36 -10.57 6.06 1.95
N TRP A 37 -11.42 6.72 1.17
CA TRP A 37 -11.97 6.17 -0.06
C TRP A 37 -11.70 7.05 -1.26
N LEU A 38 -11.16 6.47 -2.34
CA LEU A 38 -10.86 7.16 -3.59
C LEU A 38 -11.88 6.87 -4.68
N GLY A 39 -12.24 7.90 -5.46
CA GLY A 39 -13.02 7.74 -6.68
C GLY A 39 -14.54 7.81 -6.52
N GLY A 40 -15.02 8.39 -5.40
CA GLY A 40 -16.44 8.61 -5.15
C GLY A 40 -17.23 7.32 -4.87
N ALA A 41 -18.38 7.48 -4.22
CA ALA A 41 -19.29 6.41 -3.76
C ALA A 41 -18.95 5.77 -2.40
N ALA A 42 -18.42 6.53 -1.43
CA ALA A 42 -18.39 6.05 -0.05
C ALA A 42 -19.72 6.30 0.69
N GLU A 43 -20.73 6.87 0.03
CA GLU A 43 -22.05 7.12 0.61
C GLU A 43 -22.62 5.81 1.20
N ARG A 44 -22.71 5.79 2.54
CA ARG A 44 -23.25 4.72 3.39
C ARG A 44 -22.40 3.45 3.49
N LEU A 45 -21.09 3.59 3.70
CA LEU A 45 -20.32 2.48 4.25
C LEU A 45 -20.87 2.09 5.64
N PRO A 46 -21.11 0.78 5.91
CA PRO A 46 -21.78 0.31 7.11
C PRO A 46 -20.80 0.24 8.31
N VAL A 47 -20.18 1.36 8.65
CA VAL A 47 -19.16 1.43 9.71
C VAL A 47 -19.43 2.60 10.67
N PRO A 48 -19.04 2.48 11.95
CA PRO A 48 -19.27 3.52 12.94
C PRO A 48 -18.18 4.62 12.97
N CYS A 49 -17.17 4.56 12.09
CA CYS A 49 -16.04 5.48 12.07
C CYS A 49 -16.17 6.56 10.98
N PRO A 50 -15.39 7.66 11.07
CA PRO A 50 -15.29 8.65 10.01
C PRO A 50 -14.90 8.03 8.66
N VAL A 51 -15.47 8.58 7.59
CA VAL A 51 -15.16 8.21 6.20
C VAL A 51 -14.72 9.47 5.46
N PHE A 52 -13.51 9.45 4.94
CA PHE A 52 -12.91 10.52 4.15
C PHE A 52 -12.93 10.16 2.67
N GLU A 53 -13.58 11.00 1.87
CA GLU A 53 -13.65 10.81 0.42
C GLU A 53 -12.60 11.66 -0.30
N TRP A 54 -11.96 11.04 -1.29
CA TRP A 54 -10.95 11.65 -2.12
C TRP A 54 -11.35 11.54 -3.60
N PRO A 55 -11.06 12.56 -4.42
CA PRO A 55 -11.30 12.48 -5.85
C PRO A 55 -10.48 11.36 -6.48
N ALA A 56 -11.00 10.75 -7.55
CA ALA A 56 -10.18 9.94 -8.43
C ALA A 56 -9.09 10.83 -9.03
N SER A 57 -7.85 10.57 -8.67
CA SER A 57 -6.68 11.22 -9.24
C SER A 57 -5.67 10.15 -9.60
N PRO A 58 -4.93 10.32 -10.72
CA PRO A 58 -3.73 9.53 -10.95
C PRO A 58 -2.86 9.53 -9.69
N LEU A 59 -2.39 8.35 -9.28
CA LEU A 59 -1.52 8.15 -8.12
C LEU A 59 -2.15 8.45 -6.75
N GLY A 60 -3.41 8.89 -6.71
CA GLY A 60 -4.09 9.27 -5.47
C GLY A 60 -4.09 8.13 -4.44
N GLY A 61 -4.32 6.88 -4.89
CA GLY A 61 -4.36 5.73 -4.00
C GLY A 61 -3.02 5.49 -3.29
N LEU A 62 -1.92 5.74 -3.97
CA LEU A 62 -0.57 5.55 -3.44
C LEU A 62 -0.15 6.70 -2.52
N PHE A 63 -0.55 7.92 -2.85
CA PHE A 63 -0.37 9.07 -1.96
C PHE A 63 -1.09 8.84 -0.63
N GLN A 64 -2.36 8.42 -0.69
CA GLN A 64 -3.15 8.12 0.51
C GLN A 64 -2.58 6.93 1.29
N LEU A 65 -2.05 5.91 0.61
CA LEU A 65 -1.35 4.81 1.28
C LEU A 65 -0.14 5.30 2.08
N GLN A 66 0.71 6.17 1.51
CA GLN A 66 1.86 6.72 2.22
C GLN A 66 1.44 7.62 3.38
N ALA A 67 0.45 8.50 3.17
CA ALA A 67 -0.04 9.41 4.19
C ALA A 67 -0.63 8.64 5.37
N LEU A 68 -1.46 7.64 5.09
CA LEU A 68 -2.08 6.79 6.10
C LEU A 68 -1.04 5.92 6.83
N ALA A 69 -0.06 5.35 6.11
CA ALA A 69 1.04 4.63 6.73
C ALA A 69 1.81 5.51 7.73
N ARG A 70 2.09 6.77 7.39
CA ARG A 70 2.72 7.74 8.31
C ARG A 70 1.84 8.04 9.52
N ALA A 71 0.54 8.19 9.33
CA ALA A 71 -0.40 8.43 10.44
C ALA A 71 -0.44 7.24 11.42
N LEU A 72 -0.49 6.01 10.90
CA LEU A 72 -0.43 4.78 11.69
C LEU A 72 0.90 4.65 12.45
N GLN A 73 2.02 4.97 11.80
CA GLN A 73 3.35 4.96 12.42
C GLN A 73 3.51 6.01 13.52
N ALA A 74 2.87 7.17 13.37
CA ALA A 74 2.86 8.23 14.37
C ALA A 74 1.88 7.96 15.53
N GLY A 75 1.05 6.91 15.44
CA GLY A 75 0.01 6.60 16.42
C GLY A 75 -1.21 7.53 16.35
N ALA A 76 -1.35 8.32 15.27
CA ALA A 76 -2.51 9.17 15.04
C ALA A 76 -3.76 8.37 14.65
N SER A 77 -3.56 7.16 14.14
CA SER A 77 -4.59 6.19 13.76
C SER A 77 -4.13 4.79 14.18
N THR A 78 -5.06 3.88 14.45
CA THR A 78 -4.72 2.52 14.91
C THR A 78 -5.03 1.45 13.86
N LEU A 79 -6.21 1.53 13.25
CA LEU A 79 -6.68 0.60 12.22
C LEU A 79 -7.54 1.39 11.23
N ALA A 80 -7.27 1.27 9.96
CA ALA A 80 -7.94 2.05 8.93
C ALA A 80 -8.14 1.23 7.66
N ILE A 81 -9.13 1.61 6.85
CA ILE A 81 -9.30 1.06 5.50
C ILE A 81 -8.92 2.13 4.49
N LEU A 82 -8.09 1.75 3.52
CA LEU A 82 -7.88 2.51 2.30
C LEU A 82 -8.59 1.78 1.15
N GLY A 83 -9.52 2.45 0.48
CA GLY A 83 -10.27 1.88 -0.62
C GLY A 83 -10.25 2.73 -1.88
N GLN A 84 -10.51 2.10 -3.02
CA GLN A 84 -10.54 2.74 -4.32
C GLN A 84 -11.66 2.13 -5.18
N SER A 85 -12.54 2.98 -5.71
CA SER A 85 -13.50 2.65 -6.76
C SER A 85 -12.85 2.81 -8.14
N GLY A 86 -13.19 1.94 -9.08
CA GLY A 86 -12.78 2.04 -10.48
C GLY A 86 -13.62 1.19 -11.41
N SER A 87 -13.25 1.12 -12.69
CA SER A 87 -13.98 0.34 -13.72
C SER A 87 -14.07 -1.16 -13.40
N GLY A 88 -13.11 -1.71 -12.65
CA GLY A 88 -13.10 -3.09 -12.17
C GLY A 88 -13.79 -3.31 -10.82
N GLY A 89 -14.64 -2.39 -10.36
CA GLY A 89 -15.29 -2.44 -9.04
C GLY A 89 -14.49 -1.75 -7.94
N ALA A 90 -14.70 -2.17 -6.70
CA ALA A 90 -14.10 -1.62 -5.49
C ALA A 90 -12.98 -2.51 -4.94
N LEU A 91 -11.87 -1.89 -4.53
CA LEU A 91 -10.78 -2.51 -3.77
C LEU A 91 -10.74 -1.88 -2.38
N ALA A 92 -10.52 -2.69 -1.35
CA ALA A 92 -10.26 -2.24 0.01
C ALA A 92 -9.02 -2.93 0.59
N VAL A 93 -8.20 -2.15 1.31
CA VAL A 93 -6.99 -2.60 2.00
C VAL A 93 -7.12 -2.23 3.48
N LEU A 94 -7.02 -3.23 4.35
CA LEU A 94 -7.01 -3.03 5.79
C LEU A 94 -5.58 -2.78 6.26
N LEU A 95 -5.36 -1.62 6.85
CA LEU A 95 -4.07 -1.15 7.34
C LEU A 95 -4.13 -0.94 8.86
N GLY A 96 -3.02 -1.11 9.57
CA GLY A 96 -2.96 -0.66 10.96
C GLY A 96 -1.56 -0.51 11.54
N ALA A 97 -1.53 0.04 12.74
CA ALA A 97 -0.32 0.35 13.48
C ALA A 97 0.26 -0.92 14.17
N PRO A 98 1.52 -0.90 14.63
CA PRO A 98 2.10 -2.03 15.37
C PRO A 98 1.30 -2.42 16.61
N THR A 99 0.64 -1.45 17.25
CA THR A 99 -0.25 -1.68 18.39
C THR A 99 -1.49 -2.52 18.03
N ALA A 100 -1.93 -2.50 16.78
CA ALA A 100 -3.06 -3.31 16.30
C ALA A 100 -2.73 -4.82 16.30
N VAL A 101 -1.47 -5.18 15.98
CA VAL A 101 -0.99 -6.57 15.99
C VAL A 101 -1.14 -7.17 17.38
N GLY A 102 -0.65 -6.48 18.41
CA GLY A 102 -0.70 -6.98 19.80
C GLY A 102 -2.06 -6.84 20.46
N ARG A 103 -2.81 -5.76 20.19
CA ARG A 103 -4.10 -5.50 20.85
C ARG A 103 -5.22 -6.43 20.37
N TRP A 104 -5.26 -6.73 19.08
CA TRP A 104 -6.36 -7.47 18.46
C TRP A 104 -5.92 -8.80 17.84
N ASN A 105 -4.65 -9.19 17.99
CA ASN A 105 -4.08 -10.42 17.43
C ASN A 105 -4.30 -10.53 15.91
N LEU A 106 -4.26 -9.40 15.20
CA LEU A 106 -4.38 -9.37 13.75
C LEU A 106 -3.05 -9.84 13.12
N PRO A 107 -3.03 -10.92 12.33
CA PRO A 107 -1.82 -11.37 11.68
C PRO A 107 -1.50 -10.47 10.48
N PRO A 108 -0.34 -9.79 10.44
CA PRO A 108 0.02 -8.95 9.31
C PRO A 108 0.32 -9.81 8.07
N LEU A 109 -0.20 -9.39 6.92
CA LEU A 109 0.17 -9.92 5.60
C LEU A 109 1.49 -9.31 5.11
N GLY A 110 1.76 -8.07 5.50
CA GLY A 110 3.04 -7.42 5.25
C GLY A 110 3.15 -6.08 5.93
N ARG A 111 4.35 -5.52 5.89
CA ARG A 111 4.72 -4.20 6.41
C ARG A 111 4.55 -3.15 5.32
N VAL A 112 4.26 -1.93 5.70
CA VAL A 112 4.26 -0.75 4.82
C VAL A 112 5.25 0.25 5.39
N THR A 113 6.23 0.61 4.56
CA THR A 113 7.27 1.57 4.91
C THR A 113 7.15 2.77 3.97
N PRO A 114 6.68 3.93 4.46
CA PRO A 114 6.53 5.12 3.64
C PRO A 114 7.91 5.67 3.28
N LEU A 115 8.10 6.01 2.01
CA LEU A 115 9.34 6.64 1.55
C LEU A 115 9.29 8.16 1.76
N PRO A 116 10.44 8.82 1.94
CA PRO A 116 10.54 10.27 1.88
C PRO A 116 9.97 10.77 0.55
N ALA A 117 9.46 12.00 0.56
CA ALA A 117 9.08 12.68 -0.67
C ALA A 117 10.27 12.62 -1.64
N GLY A 118 10.04 12.09 -2.84
CA GLY A 118 11.08 11.98 -3.87
C GLY A 118 11.62 13.35 -4.26
N GLY A 119 12.82 13.36 -4.83
CA GLY A 119 13.38 14.57 -5.44
C GLY A 119 12.62 15.00 -6.71
N PRO A 120 13.00 16.13 -7.32
CA PRO A 120 12.27 16.71 -8.45
C PRO A 120 12.34 15.88 -9.75
N SER A 121 13.20 14.86 -9.82
CA SER A 121 13.40 14.02 -11.01
C SER A 121 13.28 12.52 -10.72
N GLN A 122 13.05 11.73 -11.78
CA GLN A 122 13.02 10.26 -11.72
C GLN A 122 14.34 9.68 -11.23
N ASP A 123 15.48 10.16 -11.75
CA ASP A 123 16.81 9.74 -11.29
C ASP A 123 17.02 10.00 -9.79
N SER A 124 16.62 11.18 -9.32
CA SER A 124 16.78 11.55 -7.90
C SER A 124 15.93 10.67 -6.99
N PHE A 125 14.77 10.22 -7.49
CA PHE A 125 13.89 9.30 -6.79
C PHE A 125 14.45 7.88 -6.78
N LEU A 126 14.89 7.35 -7.92
CA LEU A 126 15.50 6.02 -7.99
C LEU A 126 16.76 5.95 -7.12
N ALA A 127 17.61 6.99 -7.13
CA ALA A 127 18.79 7.05 -6.28
C ALA A 127 18.44 7.13 -4.78
N ALA A 128 17.40 7.88 -4.40
CA ALA A 128 16.92 7.94 -3.01
C ALA A 128 16.32 6.60 -2.56
N LEU A 129 15.58 5.96 -3.47
CA LEU A 129 14.97 4.66 -3.28
C LEU A 129 16.03 3.58 -3.04
N SER A 130 17.00 3.43 -3.94
CA SER A 130 18.09 2.45 -3.80
C SER A 130 18.89 2.65 -2.52
N ARG A 131 19.16 3.91 -2.15
CA ARG A 131 19.84 4.23 -0.90
C ARG A 131 19.03 3.81 0.31
N GLN A 132 17.74 4.11 0.33
CA GLN A 132 16.89 3.78 1.47
C GLN A 132 16.65 2.28 1.60
N VAL A 133 16.52 1.56 0.48
CA VAL A 133 16.53 0.10 0.45
C VAL A 133 17.78 -0.43 1.15
N GLY A 134 18.97 0.02 0.73
CA GLY A 134 20.22 -0.42 1.34
C GLY A 134 20.41 -0.01 2.81
N GLN A 135 19.66 0.99 3.29
CA GLN A 135 19.67 1.39 4.71
C GLN A 135 18.62 0.66 5.56
N THR A 136 17.51 0.26 4.96
CA THR A 136 16.34 -0.27 5.68
C THR A 136 16.31 -1.79 5.65
N LEU A 137 16.77 -2.40 4.55
CA LEU A 137 16.75 -3.84 4.34
C LEU A 137 18.15 -4.43 4.63
N PRO A 138 18.22 -5.62 5.25
CA PRO A 138 19.47 -6.40 5.33
C PRO A 138 20.10 -6.62 3.95
N GLU A 139 21.45 -6.69 3.85
CA GLU A 139 22.17 -6.90 2.57
C GLU A 139 21.72 -8.17 1.81
N GLU A 140 21.17 -9.16 2.52
CA GLU A 140 20.69 -10.42 1.96
C GLU A 140 19.31 -10.32 1.31
N THR A 141 18.64 -9.17 1.47
CA THR A 141 17.27 -8.95 1.03
C THR A 141 17.22 -8.75 -0.48
N ARG A 142 16.57 -9.69 -1.16
CA ARG A 142 16.31 -9.59 -2.60
C ARG A 142 14.96 -8.96 -2.85
N LEU A 143 14.92 -7.98 -3.73
CA LEU A 143 13.71 -7.32 -4.17
C LEU A 143 13.00 -8.20 -5.19
N ALA A 144 11.80 -8.69 -4.85
CA ALA A 144 11.09 -9.66 -5.70
C ALA A 144 10.31 -8.99 -6.84
N PHE A 145 9.70 -7.83 -6.58
CA PHE A 145 8.81 -7.17 -7.52
C PHE A 145 8.98 -5.67 -7.51
N LEU A 146 8.65 -5.03 -8.63
CA LEU A 146 8.59 -3.59 -8.78
C LEU A 146 7.44 -3.19 -9.72
N GLY A 147 6.50 -2.39 -9.21
CA GLY A 147 5.49 -1.72 -10.03
C GLY A 147 5.91 -0.29 -10.33
N ALA A 148 6.03 0.06 -11.60
CA ALA A 148 6.47 1.37 -12.06
C ALA A 148 5.53 1.90 -13.16
N GLN A 149 5.06 3.15 -13.02
CA GLN A 149 4.36 3.86 -14.10
C GLN A 149 5.24 5.03 -14.55
N GLY A 150 5.43 5.18 -15.87
CA GLY A 150 6.15 6.32 -16.43
C GLY A 150 7.64 6.41 -16.06
N LEU A 151 8.23 5.40 -15.42
CA LEU A 151 9.68 5.28 -15.21
C LEU A 151 10.34 4.64 -16.43
N ASP A 152 11.61 4.98 -16.66
CA ASP A 152 12.46 4.30 -17.63
C ASP A 152 12.75 2.85 -17.17
N GLU A 153 12.31 1.86 -17.95
CA GLU A 153 12.51 0.44 -17.64
C GLU A 153 13.99 0.05 -17.56
N GLU A 154 14.86 0.68 -18.36
CA GLU A 154 16.28 0.36 -18.41
C GLU A 154 16.97 0.80 -17.12
N GLN A 155 16.75 2.03 -16.69
CA GLN A 155 17.26 2.54 -15.40
C GLN A 155 16.74 1.76 -14.20
N VAL A 156 15.47 1.35 -14.27
CA VAL A 156 14.85 0.51 -13.25
C VAL A 156 15.55 -0.86 -13.16
N ARG A 157 15.86 -1.49 -14.30
CA ARG A 157 16.59 -2.78 -14.32
C ARG A 157 18.03 -2.64 -13.83
N GLU A 158 18.71 -1.53 -14.09
CA GLU A 158 20.05 -1.28 -13.57
C GLU A 158 20.07 -1.23 -12.03
N GLY A 159 19.08 -0.57 -11.42
CA GLY A 159 18.97 -0.47 -9.96
C GLY A 159 18.38 -1.71 -9.28
N PHE A 160 17.59 -2.51 -10.01
CA PHE A 160 16.77 -3.60 -9.46
C PHE A 160 16.77 -4.85 -10.36
N ALA A 161 17.95 -5.30 -10.77
CA ALA A 161 18.11 -6.36 -11.78
C ALA A 161 17.38 -7.69 -11.47
N GLU A 162 17.16 -8.02 -10.19
CA GLU A 162 16.47 -9.24 -9.76
C GLU A 162 14.95 -9.07 -9.60
N ALA A 163 14.40 -7.85 -9.69
CA ALA A 163 12.98 -7.58 -9.47
C ALA A 163 12.14 -7.81 -10.74
N ALA A 164 11.05 -8.57 -10.62
CA ALA A 164 10.10 -8.70 -11.71
C ALA A 164 9.25 -7.42 -11.84
N LEU A 165 9.16 -6.89 -13.07
CA LEU A 165 8.47 -5.65 -13.38
C LEU A 165 6.98 -5.89 -13.63
N PHE A 166 6.14 -5.10 -12.97
CA PHE A 166 4.70 -5.12 -13.12
C PHE A 166 4.24 -3.86 -13.85
N ALA A 167 3.77 -4.04 -15.08
CA ALA A 167 3.10 -2.98 -15.84
C ALA A 167 1.68 -2.74 -15.31
N GLY A 168 1.26 -1.48 -15.30
CA GLY A 168 -0.08 -1.05 -14.92
C GLY A 168 -0.14 0.42 -14.53
N GLU A 169 -1.36 0.93 -14.36
CA GLU A 169 -1.54 2.22 -13.69
C GLU A 169 -1.05 2.11 -12.25
N ALA A 170 -0.31 3.11 -11.78
CA ALA A 170 0.17 3.20 -10.42
C ALA A 170 -1.00 3.64 -9.52
N ASP A 171 -1.83 2.66 -9.19
CA ASP A 171 -3.01 2.80 -8.36
C ASP A 171 -2.99 1.81 -7.19
N LEU A 172 -4.05 1.81 -6.37
CA LEU A 172 -4.12 0.89 -5.23
C LEU A 172 -4.21 -0.58 -5.68
N ARG A 173 -4.71 -0.87 -6.89
CA ARG A 173 -4.80 -2.24 -7.43
C ARG A 173 -3.44 -2.78 -7.79
N LEU A 174 -2.52 -1.95 -8.29
CA LEU A 174 -1.13 -2.35 -8.48
C LEU A 174 -0.49 -2.76 -7.15
N ALA A 175 -0.64 -1.94 -6.11
CA ALA A 175 -0.13 -2.26 -4.77
C ALA A 175 -0.73 -3.57 -4.22
N ALA A 176 -2.04 -3.77 -4.39
CA ALA A 176 -2.72 -4.99 -3.96
C ALA A 176 -2.28 -6.24 -4.73
N ARG A 177 -2.09 -6.14 -6.05
CA ARG A 177 -1.57 -7.23 -6.89
C ARG A 177 -0.17 -7.65 -6.45
N LEU A 178 0.68 -6.68 -6.19
CA LEU A 178 2.03 -6.93 -5.73
C LEU A 178 2.00 -7.67 -4.39
N MET A 179 1.24 -7.17 -3.42
CA MET A 179 1.02 -7.83 -2.11
C MET A 179 0.59 -9.29 -2.23
N ARG A 180 -0.41 -9.59 -3.08
CA ARG A 180 -0.88 -10.97 -3.31
C ARG A 180 0.19 -11.87 -3.92
N ALA A 181 0.95 -11.38 -4.89
CA ALA A 181 2.03 -12.14 -5.51
C ALA A 181 3.12 -12.57 -4.50
N LEU A 182 3.20 -11.89 -3.34
CA LEU A 182 4.16 -12.22 -2.28
C LEU A 182 3.59 -13.15 -1.22
N GLU A 183 2.30 -13.03 -0.91
CA GLU A 183 1.64 -14.03 -0.07
C GLU A 183 1.81 -15.43 -0.68
N GLU A 184 1.68 -15.53 -2.01
CA GLU A 184 1.93 -16.76 -2.76
C GLU A 184 3.38 -17.25 -2.64
N SER A 185 4.35 -16.33 -2.47
CA SER A 185 5.77 -16.68 -2.35
C SER A 185 6.21 -17.06 -0.93
N ARG A 186 5.32 -16.97 0.07
CA ARG A 186 5.57 -17.23 1.50
C ARG A 186 6.73 -16.42 2.12
N ALA A 187 7.04 -15.28 1.50
CA ALA A 187 8.07 -14.36 1.96
C ALA A 187 7.49 -13.30 2.90
N ALA A 188 8.28 -12.81 3.85
CA ALA A 188 7.88 -11.64 4.65
C ALA A 188 7.94 -10.37 3.78
N ALA A 189 6.79 -9.73 3.56
CA ALA A 189 6.67 -8.61 2.64
C ALA A 189 6.79 -7.24 3.34
N ALA A 190 7.55 -6.33 2.74
CA ALA A 190 7.41 -4.89 2.94
C ALA A 190 6.81 -4.26 1.67
N LEU A 191 5.99 -3.21 1.77
CA LEU A 191 5.55 -2.41 0.64
C LEU A 191 6.19 -1.04 0.79
N LEU A 192 7.18 -0.75 -0.06
CA LEU A 192 7.69 0.60 -0.22
C LEU A 192 6.78 1.35 -1.20
N ALA A 193 6.47 2.61 -0.95
CA ALA A 193 5.72 3.42 -1.89
C ALA A 193 6.36 4.80 -1.93
N GLY A 194 6.62 5.31 -3.13
CA GLY A 194 7.28 6.58 -3.39
C GLY A 194 6.65 7.32 -4.57
N PHE A 195 7.01 8.60 -4.75
CA PHE A 195 6.44 9.46 -5.79
C PHE A 195 7.52 10.32 -6.47
N THR A 196 7.34 10.53 -7.77
CA THR A 196 7.92 11.66 -8.51
C THR A 196 6.81 12.45 -9.18
N GLY A 197 7.04 13.74 -9.44
CA GLY A 197 6.12 14.60 -10.23
C GLY A 197 5.79 14.09 -11.64
N ARG A 198 6.35 12.94 -12.05
CA ARG A 198 6.10 12.23 -13.32
C ARG A 198 5.67 10.77 -13.15
N GLY A 199 5.18 10.38 -11.97
CA GLY A 199 4.44 9.13 -11.81
C GLY A 199 5.21 7.89 -11.39
N GLY A 200 6.41 8.02 -10.83
CA GLY A 200 7.14 6.85 -10.32
C GLY A 200 6.55 6.32 -9.02
N LEU A 201 5.89 5.15 -9.06
CA LEU A 201 5.81 4.23 -7.92
C LEU A 201 6.98 3.26 -8.02
N ALA A 202 7.51 2.87 -6.86
CA ALA A 202 8.32 1.68 -6.72
C ALA A 202 7.76 0.92 -5.51
N ALA A 203 7.02 -0.13 -5.79
CA ALA A 203 6.58 -1.07 -4.77
C ALA A 203 7.63 -2.16 -4.65
N LEU A 204 8.42 -2.07 -3.59
CA LEU A 204 9.55 -2.95 -3.31
C LEU A 204 9.15 -3.86 -2.19
N ILE A 205 9.35 -5.16 -2.43
CA ILE A 205 9.02 -6.16 -1.43
C ILE A 205 10.21 -7.03 -1.08
N GLU A 206 10.45 -7.07 0.23
CA GLU A 206 11.40 -7.91 0.93
C GLU A 206 11.08 -9.41 0.82
N ARG A 207 12.14 -10.22 0.81
CA ARG A 207 12.10 -11.64 1.13
C ARG A 207 13.01 -11.85 2.34
N ILE A 208 12.43 -12.25 3.47
CA ILE A 208 13.17 -12.86 4.58
C ILE A 208 13.32 -14.35 4.29
#